data_AF-A0A1B1UN71-F1
#
_entry.id   AF-A0A1B1UN71-F1
#
_cell.length_a   1.000
_cell.length_b   1.000
_cell.length_c   1.000
_cell.angle_alpha   90.00
_cell.angle_beta   90.00
_cell.angle_gamma   90.00
#
_symmetry.space_group_name_H-M   'P 1'
#
loop_
_entity.id
_entity.type
_entity.pdbx_description
1 polymer ?
#
loop_
_entity_poly.entity_id
_entity_poly.type
_entity_poly.pdbx_seq_one_letter_code
_entity_poly.pdbx_strand_id
1 'polypeptide(L)' 'MGRTKRKLIKLSRAELLHERAAFCKRLAIGAGDPGFSEKLQALADEYEAEAAQAALQAGPQPGFGEASNTRPQHQTG' A
#
# COMPACT_ATOMS: atom_id res chain seq x y z
N MET A 1 3.69 -0.58 -35.39
CA MET A 1 3.83 -0.03 -34.02
C MET A 1 2.60 -0.39 -33.19
N GLY A 2 2.71 -1.44 -32.38
CA GLY A 2 1.61 -1.98 -31.58
C GLY A 2 1.32 -1.05 -30.40
N ARG A 3 0.14 -0.41 -30.43
CA ARG A 3 -0.39 0.37 -29.31
C ARG A 3 -0.53 -0.59 -28.13
N THR A 4 0.40 -0.52 -27.19
CA THR A 4 0.30 -1.24 -25.91
C THR A 4 -0.92 -0.67 -25.19
N LYS A 5 -2.04 -1.37 -25.33
CA LYS A 5 -3.18 -1.24 -24.42
C LYS A 5 -2.66 -1.70 -23.06
N ARG A 6 -1.92 -0.82 -22.35
CA ARG A 6 -1.65 -0.99 -20.93
C ARG A 6 -3.03 -1.16 -20.33
N LYS A 7 -3.33 -2.38 -19.86
CA LYS A 7 -4.45 -2.60 -18.96
C LYS A 7 -4.25 -1.55 -17.88
N LEU A 8 -5.10 -0.52 -17.87
CA LEU A 8 -5.18 0.42 -16.77
C LEU A 8 -5.67 -0.43 -15.61
N ILE A 9 -4.72 -1.02 -14.89
CA ILE A 9 -4.99 -1.65 -13.61
C ILE A 9 -5.52 -0.48 -12.79
N LYS A 10 -6.81 -0.52 -12.47
CA LYS A 10 -7.43 0.47 -11.60
C LYS A 10 -6.86 0.20 -10.21
N LEU A 11 -5.79 0.92 -9.87
CA LEU A 11 -5.23 0.89 -8.53
C LEU A 11 -6.26 1.48 -7.57
N SER A 12 -6.41 0.85 -6.41
CA SER A 12 -7.17 1.43 -5.31
C SER A 12 -6.50 2.73 -4.84
N ARG A 13 -7.28 3.59 -4.17
CA ARG A 13 -6.75 4.85 -3.62
C ARG A 13 -5.58 4.59 -2.66
N ALA A 14 -5.65 3.53 -1.85
CA ALA A 14 -4.58 3.14 -0.94
C ALA A 14 -3.29 2.76 -1.69
N GLU A 15 -3.40 1.97 -2.77
CA GLU A 15 -2.24 1.60 -3.59
C GLU A 15 -1.57 2.81 -4.23
N LEU A 16 -2.35 3.74 -4.78
CA LEU A 16 -1.81 4.97 -5.38
C LEU A 16 -1.06 5.82 -4.35
N LEU A 17 -1.60 5.91 -3.12
CA LEU A 17 -0.96 6.66 -2.04
C LEU A 17 0.34 5.98 -1.58
N HIS A 18 0.38 4.65 -1.49
CA HIS A 18 1.61 3.91 -1.22
C HIS A 18 2.68 4.10 -2.30
N GLU A 19 2.31 4.10 -3.58
CA GLU A 19 3.27 4.39 -4.66
C GLU A 19 3.87 5.80 -4.55
N ARG A 20 3.06 6.79 -4.18
CA ARG A 20 3.53 8.16 -3.94
C ARG A 20 4.48 8.24 -2.75
N ALA A 21 4.14 7.59 -1.63
CA ALA A 21 5.04 7.51 -0.48
C ALA A 21 6.39 6.87 -0.84
N ALA A 22 6.36 5.74 -1.54
CA ALA A 22 7.57 5.05 -2.00
C ALA A 22 8.41 5.91 -2.97
N PHE A 23 7.76 6.71 -3.81
CA PHE A 23 8.45 7.66 -4.67
C PHE A 23 9.14 8.77 -3.87
N CYS A 24 8.46 9.37 -2.90
CA CYS A 24 9.05 10.38 -2.00
C CYS A 24 10.26 9.84 -1.23
N LYS A 25 10.16 8.62 -0.68
CA LYS A 25 11.27 7.94 0.01
C LYS A 25 12.48 7.74 -0.91
N ARG A 26 12.25 7.31 -2.17
CA ARG A 26 13.33 7.17 -3.16
C ARG A 26 13.97 8.50 -3.54
N LEU A 27 13.16 9.55 -3.69
CA LEU A 27 13.67 10.90 -3.95
C LEU A 27 14.50 11.41 -2.77
N ALA A 28 14.09 11.16 -1.53
CA ALA A 28 14.81 11.57 -0.34
C ALA A 28 16.21 10.92 -0.26
N ILE A 29 16.34 9.65 -0.64
CA ILE A 29 17.66 8.97 -0.68
C ILE A 29 18.61 9.65 -1.69
N GLY A 30 18.07 10.14 -2.80
CA GLY A 30 18.83 10.84 -3.84
C GLY A 30 19.02 12.34 -3.61
N ALA A 31 18.36 12.90 -2.59
CA ALA A 31 18.43 14.31 -2.29
C ALA A 31 19.76 14.63 -1.58
N GLY A 32 20.65 15.36 -2.25
CA GLY A 32 21.90 15.83 -1.66
C GLY A 32 21.73 16.93 -0.59
N ASP A 33 20.48 17.34 -0.32
CA ASP A 33 20.14 18.31 0.72
C ASP A 33 19.32 17.63 1.84
N PRO A 34 19.79 17.68 3.10
CA PRO A 34 19.11 17.01 4.21
C PRO A 34 17.75 17.64 4.53
N GLY A 35 17.61 18.97 4.44
CA GLY A 35 16.34 19.64 4.71
C GLY A 35 15.26 19.31 3.67
N PHE A 36 15.66 19.10 2.41
CA PHE A 36 14.79 18.62 1.35
C PHE A 36 14.42 17.15 1.56
N SER A 37 15.38 16.32 2.01
CA SER A 37 15.13 14.93 2.36
C SER A 37 14.13 14.79 3.51
N GLU A 38 14.24 15.62 4.55
CA GLU A 38 13.29 15.65 5.68
C GLU A 38 11.88 16.02 5.23
N LYS A 39 11.73 17.00 4.34
CA LYS A 39 10.42 17.38 3.77
C LYS A 39 9.80 16.25 2.95
N LEU A 40 10.62 15.56 2.14
CA LEU A 40 10.16 14.41 1.36
C LEU A 40 9.77 13.24 2.26
N GLN A 41 10.49 13.02 3.35
CA GLN A 41 10.15 12.01 4.34
C GLN A 41 8.81 12.33 5.01
N ALA A 42 8.61 13.55 5.51
CA ALA A 42 7.35 13.98 6.10
C ALA A 42 6.15 13.82 5.15
N LEU A 43 6.36 14.14 3.86
CA LEU A 43 5.33 13.95 2.83
C LEU A 43 5.04 12.46 2.56
N ALA A 44 6.05 11.59 2.64
CA ALA A 44 5.86 10.15 2.52
C ALA A 44 5.04 9.59 3.69
N ASP A 45 5.32 10.05 4.90
CA ASP A 45 4.60 9.65 6.12
C ASP A 45 3.12 10.06 6.05
N GLU A 46 2.82 11.26 5.52
CA GLU A 46 1.45 11.73 5.28
C GLU A 46 0.71 10.83 4.28
N TYR A 47 1.35 10.46 3.17
CA TYR A 47 0.74 9.55 2.20
C TYR A 47 0.50 8.15 2.78
N GLU A 48 1.38 7.63 3.64
CA GLU A 48 1.16 6.34 4.31
C GLU A 48 -0.01 6.40 5.29
N ALA A 49 -0.12 7.48 6.06
CA ALA A 49 -1.27 7.69 6.94
C ALA A 49 -2.58 7.76 6.14
N GLU A 50 -2.60 8.49 5.03
CA GLU A 50 -3.78 8.58 4.17
C GLU A 50 -4.08 7.25 3.46
N ALA A 51 -3.05 6.48 3.08
CA ALA A 51 -3.22 5.15 2.50
C ALA A 51 -3.88 4.20 3.50
N ALA A 52 -3.45 4.23 4.77
CA ALA A 52 -4.04 3.44 5.84
C ALA A 52 -5.53 3.80 6.05
N GLN A 53 -5.85 5.08 6.08
CA GLN A 53 -7.25 5.53 6.15
C GLN A 53 -8.06 5.10 4.93
N ALA A 54 -7.50 5.23 3.72
CA ALA A 54 -8.16 4.81 2.49
C ALA A 54 -8.41 3.28 2.45
N ALA A 55 -7.50 2.48 3.01
CA ALA A 55 -7.65 1.04 3.12
C ALA A 55 -8.77 0.65 4.10
N LEU A 56 -8.90 1.36 5.23
CA LEU A 56 -10.00 1.15 6.19
C LEU A 56 -11.37 1.48 5.56
N GLN A 57 -11.43 2.57 4.79
CA GLN A 57 -12.65 3.02 4.12
C GLN A 57 -13.06 2.13 2.93
N ALA A 58 -12.14 1.33 2.39
CA ALA A 58 -12.42 0.36 1.34
C ALA A 58 -13.21 -0.87 1.85
N GLY A 59 -13.48 -0.97 3.15
CA GLY A 59 -14.07 -2.15 3.79
C GLY A 59 -13.01 -3.24 4.03
N PRO A 60 -13.28 -4.22 4.91
CA PRO A 60 -12.33 -5.28 5.21
C PRO A 60 -12.05 -6.08 3.93
N GLN A 61 -10.85 -5.94 3.38
CA GLN A 61 -10.32 -6.84 2.37
C GLN A 61 -10.16 -8.21 3.05
N PRO A 62 -10.95 -9.25 2.71
CA PRO A 62 -10.69 -10.56 3.25
C PRO A 62 -9.49 -11.14 2.49
N GLY A 63 -8.40 -11.35 3.22
CA GLY A 63 -7.41 -12.34 2.85
C GLY A 63 -6.12 -11.78 2.30
N PHE A 64 -5.18 -11.54 3.21
CA PHE A 64 -3.87 -12.17 3.11
C PHE A 64 -3.42 -12.59 4.51
N GLY A 65 -3.59 -13.88 4.81
CA GLY A 65 -2.80 -14.59 5.81
C GLY A 65 -3.29 -14.51 7.26
N GLU A 66 -4.13 -15.45 7.66
CA GLU A 66 -3.74 -16.27 8.81
C GLU A 66 -4.25 -17.71 8.62
N ALA A 67 -3.33 -18.55 8.13
CA ALA A 67 -3.48 -19.99 8.19
C ALA A 67 -3.37 -20.41 9.65
N SER A 68 -4.49 -20.70 10.30
CA SER A 68 -4.52 -21.51 11.52
C SER A 68 -5.66 -22.51 11.42
N ASN A 69 -5.28 -23.66 10.88
CA ASN A 69 -5.96 -24.93 10.95
C ASN A 69 -6.40 -25.26 12.38
N THR A 70 -7.70 -25.16 12.70
CA THR A 70 -8.31 -26.00 13.74
C THR A 70 -9.73 -26.38 13.34
N ARG A 71 -9.86 -27.57 12.77
CA ARG A 71 -11.12 -28.28 12.54
C ARG A 71 -11.51 -28.98 13.85
N PRO A 72 -12.62 -28.64 14.55
CA PRO A 72 -13.18 -29.56 15.52
C PRO A 72 -14.05 -30.56 14.75
N GLN A 73 -13.52 -31.76 14.58
CA GLN A 73 -14.30 -32.93 14.18
C GLN A 73 -15.33 -33.22 15.28
N HIS A 74 -16.59 -32.87 15.04
CA HIS A 74 -17.70 -33.45 15.79
C HIS A 74 -17.77 -34.95 15.44
N GLN A 75 -17.28 -35.81 16.35
CA GLN A 75 -17.64 -37.22 16.34
C GLN A 75 -18.80 -37.41 17.32
N THR A 76 -19.97 -37.61 16.73
CA THR A 76 -21.15 -38.22 17.33
C THR A 76 -20.84 -39.68 17.67
N GLY A 77 -21.12 -40.07 18.90
CA GLY A 77 -21.14 -41.45 19.39
C GLY A 77 -22.02 -41.54 20.62
#